data_AF-A0A2E7CRM8-F1
#
_entry.id   AF-A0A2E7CRM8-F1
#
_cell.length_a   1.000
_cell.length_b   1.000
_cell.length_c   1.000
_cell.angle_alpha   90.00
_cell.angle_beta   90.00
_cell.angle_gamma   90.00
#
_symmetry.space_group_name_H-M   'P 1'
#
loop_
_entity.id
_entity.type
_entity.pdbx_description
1 polymer ?
#
loop_
_entity_poly.entity_id
_entity_poly.type
_entity_poly.pdbx_seq_one_letter_code
_entity_poly.pdbx_strand_id
1 'polypeptide(L)'
;MEQIGLYLKKYVFPGGILIFGLWLLKMGLFVQKGTEISQSTELIIGSTIICAVAILIFLYVSEIISKKINIVILSILLIGCVFLGYKTYKSVNDTITQIENKKNITSKIKQRLRDIELIQIEYKKKYGWYSNNFAALKSFLENDSIFTISTYGTVPDTRITPEHAELLGYDPIENYKELEEYTDEEALKCGLLRKDTVWVNVKKKLFSEEGESENRTLVFNADSISFVPTLSTENSKNFYLKADFLENPEGDKFNFILVKNSSPNHFVSSNLIDHNGEFENFYKKNRLDSNLNPIEGLIVKDSVPPFKSLIDRDVIISANELKINTADSLFNIISNLGMKDTISLQVNRNEDIIIFNIPIAEILTKKSSSTLSDLYDQLYYNLSPPLYNPKEFHKMNIPPKMVNKEDEFSPSLLVLDEFLNFFSAKNGDTSEIYLEFEMGDNINLKSPDKQNAYFHTFSITGSSVFMAMDPNPYDPLLEKDTLKTGSLTEVKTSGNWK
;
A
#
# COMPACT_ATOMS: atom_id res chain seq x y z
N MET A 1 68.17 42.88 37.88
CA MET A 1 66.94 43.12 37.08
C MET A 1 67.10 42.64 35.64
N GLU A 2 68.23 42.90 34.96
CA GLU A 2 68.45 42.47 33.55
C GLU A 2 68.48 40.94 33.33
N GLN A 3 69.12 40.17 34.23
CA GLN A 3 69.19 38.70 34.09
C GLN A 3 67.82 38.02 34.24
N ILE A 4 66.94 38.54 35.12
CA ILE A 4 65.58 38.00 35.32
C ILE A 4 64.74 38.20 34.06
N GLY A 5 64.84 39.37 33.40
CA GLY A 5 64.15 39.64 32.14
C GLY A 5 64.62 38.76 30.97
N LEU A 6 65.91 38.38 30.96
CA LEU A 6 66.51 37.49 29.96
C LEU A 6 66.00 36.04 30.11
N TYR A 7 65.94 35.53 31.34
CA TYR A 7 65.35 34.22 31.64
C TYR A 7 63.84 34.19 31.37
N LEU A 8 63.11 35.26 31.69
CA LEU A 8 61.68 35.37 31.41
C LEU A 8 61.42 35.25 29.89
N LYS A 9 62.13 36.03 29.07
CA LYS A 9 62.00 35.96 27.60
C LYS A 9 62.33 34.58 27.04
N LYS A 10 63.28 33.87 27.66
CA LYS A 10 63.75 32.54 27.23
C LYS A 10 62.69 31.44 27.48
N TYR A 11 61.91 31.50 28.57
CA TYR A 11 60.94 30.46 28.95
C TYR A 11 59.47 30.80 28.72
N VAL A 12 59.12 32.07 28.48
CA VAL A 12 57.73 32.49 28.24
C VAL A 12 57.11 31.79 27.02
N PHE A 13 57.89 31.61 25.94
CA PHE A 13 57.40 30.97 24.72
C PHE A 13 57.01 29.49 24.90
N PRO A 14 57.91 28.59 25.39
CA PRO A 14 57.51 27.20 25.66
C PRO A 14 56.44 27.10 26.76
N GLY A 15 56.46 27.99 27.76
CA GLY A 15 55.42 28.06 28.79
C GLY A 15 54.03 28.36 28.20
N GLY A 16 53.94 29.31 27.26
CA GLY A 16 52.69 29.64 26.56
C GLY A 16 52.16 28.48 25.73
N ILE A 17 53.02 27.78 24.97
CA ILE A 17 52.63 26.62 24.17
C ILE A 17 52.17 25.47 25.08
N LEU A 18 52.85 25.24 26.20
CA LEU A 18 52.48 24.21 27.17
C LEU A 18 51.08 24.48 27.76
N ILE A 19 50.82 25.73 28.17
CA ILE A 19 49.49 26.13 28.69
C ILE A 19 48.41 25.92 27.64
N PHE A 20 48.67 26.30 26.39
CA PHE A 20 47.72 26.11 25.29
C PHE A 20 47.48 24.62 24.98
N GLY A 21 48.54 23.80 24.96
CA GLY A 21 48.44 22.36 24.78
C GLY A 21 47.63 21.68 25.90
N LEU A 22 47.88 22.07 27.16
CA LEU A 22 47.13 21.57 28.32
C LEU A 22 45.66 22.01 28.27
N TRP A 23 45.37 23.21 27.77
CA TRP A 23 44.02 23.69 27.55
C TRP A 23 43.28 22.85 26.49
N LEU A 24 43.92 22.57 25.35
CA LEU A 24 43.37 21.68 24.31
C LEU A 24 43.21 20.24 24.80
N LEU A 25 44.15 19.74 25.60
CA LEU A 25 44.10 18.39 26.16
C LEU A 25 42.96 18.24 27.17
N LYS A 26 42.71 19.29 27.97
CA LYS A 26 41.51 19.38 28.80
C LYS A 26 40.25 19.36 27.95
N MET A 27 40.21 20.11 26.85
CA MET A 27 39.07 20.08 25.93
C MET A 27 38.85 18.70 25.29
N GLY A 28 39.91 17.96 24.98
CA GLY A 28 39.84 16.62 24.40
C GLY A 28 39.44 15.52 25.40
N LEU A 29 39.93 15.58 26.65
CA LEU A 29 39.68 14.54 27.66
C LEU A 29 38.37 14.70 28.42
N PHE A 30 37.87 15.93 28.57
CA PHE A 30 36.66 16.19 29.36
C PHE A 30 35.49 16.47 28.44
N VAL A 31 34.43 15.66 28.59
CA VAL A 31 33.15 15.84 27.90
C VAL A 31 32.55 17.20 28.29
N GLN A 32 32.13 17.97 27.28
CA GLN A 32 31.51 19.27 27.50
C GLN A 32 30.13 19.07 28.16
N LYS A 33 29.93 19.67 29.35
CA LYS A 33 28.66 19.55 30.07
C LYS A 33 27.53 20.13 29.22
N GLY A 34 26.52 19.30 28.91
CA GLY A 34 25.32 19.69 28.17
C GLY A 34 25.21 19.13 26.75
N THR A 35 26.28 18.58 26.15
CA THR A 35 26.22 18.05 24.77
C THR A 35 26.54 16.56 24.64
N GLU A 36 27.06 15.87 25.67
CA GLU A 36 27.44 14.44 25.67
C GLU A 36 28.38 13.99 24.53
N ILE A 37 28.90 14.91 23.72
CA ILE A 37 29.81 14.61 22.62
C ILE A 37 31.22 14.39 23.19
N SER A 38 31.73 13.17 23.07
CA SER A 38 33.14 12.86 23.28
C SER A 38 33.96 13.40 22.11
N GLN A 39 35.05 14.14 22.40
CA GLN A 39 35.95 14.64 21.37
C GLN A 39 36.76 13.52 20.71
N SER A 40 37.22 13.75 19.49
CA SER A 40 37.94 12.74 18.71
C SER A 40 39.28 12.37 19.33
N THR A 41 39.70 11.11 19.21
CA THR A 41 40.99 10.63 19.72
C THR A 41 42.16 11.38 19.07
N GLU A 42 41.99 11.85 17.84
CA GLU A 42 42.94 12.68 17.10
C GLU A 42 43.20 14.01 17.80
N LEU A 43 42.20 14.64 18.42
CA LEU A 43 42.38 15.88 19.18
C LEU A 43 43.23 15.65 20.45
N ILE A 44 43.03 14.51 21.13
CA ILE A 44 43.82 14.12 22.30
C ILE A 44 45.28 13.86 21.89
N ILE A 45 45.50 13.13 20.79
CA ILE A 45 46.84 12.87 20.27
C ILE A 45 47.51 14.18 19.83
N GLY A 46 46.81 15.05 19.12
CA GLY A 46 47.32 16.34 18.66
C GLY A 46 47.69 17.28 19.81
N SER A 47 46.83 17.38 20.83
CA SER A 47 47.11 18.17 22.04
C SER A 47 48.28 17.62 22.86
N THR A 48 48.42 16.28 22.92
CA THR A 48 49.57 15.62 23.56
C THR A 48 50.87 15.92 22.82
N ILE A 49 50.86 15.93 21.48
CA ILE A 49 52.01 16.30 20.65
C ILE A 49 52.41 17.76 20.90
N ILE A 50 51.46 18.69 20.99
CA ILE A 50 51.73 20.10 21.30
C ILE A 50 52.40 20.24 22.68
N CYS A 51 51.90 19.54 23.70
CA CYS A 51 52.52 19.49 25.02
C CYS A 51 53.95 18.91 24.97
N ALA A 52 54.16 17.83 24.22
CA ALA A 52 55.49 17.22 24.05
C ALA A 52 56.47 18.19 23.37
N VAL A 53 56.04 18.92 22.33
CA VAL A 53 56.84 19.97 21.68
C VAL A 53 57.23 21.06 22.69
N ALA A 54 56.29 21.53 23.51
CA ALA A 54 56.57 22.55 24.51
C ALA A 54 57.60 22.11 25.57
N ILE A 55 57.47 20.86 26.06
CA ILE A 55 58.43 20.26 27.00
C ILE A 55 59.81 20.09 26.35
N LEU A 56 59.88 19.65 25.10
CA LEU A 56 61.15 19.49 24.38
C LEU A 56 61.86 20.84 24.18
N ILE A 57 61.13 21.87 23.79
CA ILE A 57 61.69 23.24 23.67
C ILE A 57 62.20 23.69 25.04
N PHE A 58 61.44 23.46 26.12
CA PHE A 58 61.88 23.80 27.48
C PHE A 58 63.16 23.06 27.91
N LEU A 59 63.27 21.75 27.62
CA LEU A 59 64.43 20.93 27.96
C LEU A 59 65.67 21.31 27.14
N TYR A 60 65.50 21.68 25.86
CA TYR A 60 66.58 22.20 25.03
C TYR A 60 67.08 23.57 25.52
N VAL A 61 66.15 24.46 25.85
CA VAL A 61 66.41 25.80 26.38
C VAL A 61 67.08 25.75 27.76
N SER A 62 66.76 24.74 28.56
CA SER A 62 67.41 24.41 29.84
C SER A 62 68.78 23.72 29.68
N GLU A 63 69.27 23.53 28.46
CA GLU A 63 70.57 22.88 28.15
C GLU A 63 70.69 21.42 28.62
N ILE A 64 69.56 20.78 28.96
CA ILE A 64 69.50 19.37 29.37
C ILE A 64 69.65 18.43 28.16
N ILE A 65 69.15 18.84 26.99
CA ILE A 65 69.14 18.05 25.75
C ILE A 65 70.09 18.67 24.71
N SER A 66 70.87 17.83 24.04
CA SER A 66 71.75 18.27 22.94
C SER A 66 70.97 18.67 21.68
N LYS A 67 71.53 19.61 20.89
CA LYS A 67 70.94 20.09 19.63
C LYS A 67 70.58 18.96 18.65
N LYS A 68 71.41 17.92 18.56
CA LYS A 68 71.17 16.78 17.65
C LYS A 68 69.92 15.99 18.03
N ILE A 69 69.75 15.69 19.32
CA ILE A 69 68.61 14.94 19.84
C ILE A 69 67.32 15.74 19.68
N ASN A 70 67.34 17.05 20.00
CA ASN A 70 66.18 17.92 19.83
C ASN A 70 65.69 17.96 18.36
N ILE A 71 66.61 18.09 17.39
CA ILE A 71 66.26 18.10 15.96
C ILE A 71 65.59 16.78 15.54
N VAL A 72 66.14 15.62 15.94
CA VAL A 72 65.57 14.31 15.58
C VAL A 72 64.15 14.15 16.11
N ILE A 73 63.91 14.49 17.37
CA ILE A 73 62.58 14.36 17.98
C ILE A 73 61.59 15.34 17.35
N LEU A 74 62.02 16.59 17.09
CA LEU A 74 61.18 17.59 16.41
C LEU A 74 60.79 17.15 14.99
N SER A 75 61.70 16.51 14.25
CA SER A 75 61.40 15.95 12.92
C SER A 75 60.34 14.85 12.99
N ILE A 76 60.41 13.95 13.97
CA ILE A 76 59.40 12.90 14.18
C ILE A 76 58.03 13.52 14.52
N LEU A 77 58.01 14.52 15.41
CA LEU A 77 56.78 15.22 15.78
C LEU A 77 56.19 16.01 14.60
N LEU A 78 57.03 16.61 13.75
CA LEU A 78 56.60 17.28 12.54
C LEU A 78 55.90 16.31 11.57
N ILE A 79 56.45 15.11 11.37
CA ILE A 79 55.81 14.05 10.56
C ILE A 79 54.46 13.66 11.18
N GLY A 80 54.39 13.52 12.51
CA GLY A 80 53.15 13.26 13.24
C GLY A 80 52.09 14.34 13.02
N CYS A 81 52.47 15.62 13.07
CA CYS A 81 51.59 16.76 12.78
C CYS A 81 51.06 16.72 11.35
N VAL A 82 51.91 16.43 10.35
CA VAL A 82 51.48 16.30 8.95
C VAL A 82 50.48 15.15 8.78
N PHE A 83 50.73 14.00 9.42
CA PHE A 83 49.82 12.86 9.39
C PHE A 83 48.45 13.17 10.02
N LEU A 84 48.43 13.85 11.18
CA LEU A 84 47.18 14.28 11.81
C LEU A 84 46.44 15.32 10.95
N GLY A 85 47.16 16.27 10.35
CA GLY A 85 46.59 17.23 9.41
C GLY A 85 45.88 16.54 8.24
N TYR A 86 46.49 15.50 7.67
CA TYR A 86 45.88 14.67 6.64
C TYR A 86 44.63 13.92 7.14
N LYS A 87 44.69 13.32 8.34
CA LYS A 87 43.54 12.62 8.95
C LYS A 87 42.35 13.54 9.17
N THR A 88 42.57 14.76 9.68
CA THR A 88 41.53 15.76 9.87
C THR A 88 40.92 16.20 8.54
N TYR A 89 41.77 16.49 7.55
CA TYR A 89 41.31 16.82 6.20
C TYR A 89 40.45 15.70 5.61
N LYS A 90 40.91 14.45 5.70
CA LYS A 90 40.18 13.28 5.22
C LYS A 90 38.83 13.14 5.90
N SER A 91 38.77 13.28 7.23
CA SER A 91 37.51 13.20 7.98
C SER A 91 36.48 14.24 7.51
N VAL A 92 36.91 15.49 7.29
CA VAL A 92 36.01 16.55 6.80
C VAL A 92 35.54 16.25 5.38
N ASN A 93 36.45 15.83 4.50
CA ASN A 93 36.14 15.47 3.12
C ASN A 93 35.16 14.28 3.03
N ASP A 94 35.36 13.27 3.87
CA ASP A 94 34.47 12.09 3.95
C ASP A 94 33.05 12.52 4.37
N THR A 95 32.91 13.41 5.36
CA THR A 95 31.61 13.96 5.78
C THR A 95 30.94 14.79 4.68
N ILE A 96 31.70 15.65 3.98
CA ILE A 96 31.17 16.44 2.84
C ILE A 96 30.64 15.49 1.76
N THR A 97 31.41 14.46 1.43
CA THR A 97 31.03 13.45 0.43
C THR A 97 29.77 12.70 0.85
N GLN A 98 29.64 12.35 2.13
CA GLN A 98 28.44 11.70 2.68
C GLN A 98 27.19 12.59 2.59
N ILE A 99 27.31 13.88 2.90
CA ILE A 99 26.22 14.87 2.78
C ILE A 99 25.79 15.04 1.32
N GLU A 100 26.76 15.16 0.40
CA GLU A 100 26.49 15.31 -1.03
C GLU A 100 25.83 14.06 -1.62
N ASN A 101 26.33 12.88 -1.27
CA ASN A 101 25.72 11.60 -1.63
C ASN A 101 24.30 11.48 -1.09
N LYS A 102 24.07 11.83 0.17
CA LYS A 102 22.73 11.83 0.78
C LYS A 102 21.79 12.74 0.01
N LYS A 103 22.22 13.96 -0.35
CA LYS A 103 21.42 14.92 -1.13
C LYS A 103 21.06 14.37 -2.52
N ASN A 104 22.03 13.78 -3.22
CA ASN A 104 21.85 13.21 -4.55
C ASN A 104 20.92 11.97 -4.54
N ILE A 105 21.12 11.05 -3.60
CA ILE A 105 20.27 9.86 -3.45
C ILE A 105 18.85 10.27 -3.06
N THR A 106 18.71 11.18 -2.10
CA THR A 106 17.42 11.70 -1.64
C THR A 106 16.64 12.33 -2.78
N SER A 107 17.28 13.14 -3.65
CA SER A 107 16.57 13.75 -4.78
C SER A 107 16.08 12.71 -5.79
N LYS A 108 16.85 11.65 -6.03
CA LYS A 108 16.46 10.51 -6.89
C LYS A 108 15.33 9.69 -6.28
N ILE A 109 15.37 9.43 -4.97
CA ILE A 109 14.29 8.72 -4.25
C ILE A 109 13.00 9.54 -4.31
N LYS A 110 13.06 10.85 -4.03
CA LYS A 110 11.90 11.75 -4.12
C LYS A 110 11.28 11.72 -5.52
N GLN A 111 12.11 11.77 -6.57
CA GLN A 111 11.65 11.66 -7.95
C GLN A 111 10.95 10.31 -8.19
N ARG A 112 11.55 9.21 -7.75
CA ARG A 112 10.98 7.87 -7.96
C ARG A 112 9.67 7.65 -7.20
N LEU A 113 9.59 8.13 -5.97
CA LEU A 113 8.34 8.10 -5.19
C LEU A 113 7.27 8.99 -5.83
N ARG A 114 7.64 10.13 -6.41
CA ARG A 114 6.72 10.98 -7.19
C ARG A 114 6.21 10.26 -8.45
N ASP A 115 7.07 9.51 -9.13
CA ASP A 115 6.65 8.68 -10.27
C ASP A 115 5.65 7.61 -9.81
N ILE A 116 5.91 6.90 -8.69
CA ILE A 116 4.98 5.93 -8.10
C ILE A 116 3.64 6.61 -7.75
N GLU A 117 3.66 7.79 -7.14
CA GLU A 117 2.46 8.57 -6.83
C GLU A 117 1.62 8.86 -8.08
N LEU A 118 2.24 9.33 -9.17
CA LEU A 118 1.54 9.65 -10.42
C LEU A 118 0.90 8.40 -11.05
N ILE A 119 1.63 7.28 -11.06
CA ILE A 119 1.13 6.02 -11.61
C ILE A 119 -0.04 5.51 -10.79
N GLN A 120 0.05 5.57 -9.46
CA GLN A 120 -1.03 5.19 -8.55
C GLN A 120 -2.29 6.02 -8.76
N ILE A 121 -2.14 7.34 -8.97
CA ILE A 121 -3.27 8.23 -9.25
C ILE A 121 -3.98 7.83 -10.55
N GLU A 122 -3.25 7.61 -11.65
CA GLU A 122 -3.88 7.17 -12.92
C GLU A 122 -4.43 5.74 -12.82
N TYR A 123 -3.75 4.85 -12.08
CA TYR A 123 -4.24 3.49 -11.82
C TYR A 123 -5.57 3.53 -11.08
N LYS A 124 -5.69 4.36 -10.03
CA LYS A 124 -6.95 4.60 -9.32
C LYS A 124 -8.03 5.19 -10.23
N LYS A 125 -7.70 6.15 -11.11
CA LYS A 125 -8.68 6.71 -12.05
C LYS A 125 -9.25 5.64 -12.99
N LYS A 126 -8.43 4.69 -13.45
CA LYS A 126 -8.88 3.62 -14.36
C LYS A 126 -9.64 2.50 -13.63
N TYR A 127 -9.15 2.05 -12.48
CA TYR A 127 -9.68 0.86 -11.81
C TYR A 127 -10.56 1.16 -10.59
N GLY A 128 -10.43 2.33 -9.97
CA GLY A 128 -11.16 2.76 -8.77
C GLY A 128 -10.35 2.64 -7.46
N TRP A 129 -9.29 1.82 -7.43
CA TRP A 129 -8.45 1.60 -6.25
C TRP A 129 -6.95 1.72 -6.56
N TYR A 130 -6.12 1.83 -5.53
CA TYR A 130 -4.66 1.81 -5.67
C TYR A 130 -4.09 0.40 -5.68
N SER A 131 -3.00 0.18 -6.42
CA SER A 131 -2.32 -1.12 -6.47
C SER A 131 -1.38 -1.31 -5.28
N ASN A 132 -1.31 -2.53 -4.74
CA ASN A 132 -0.29 -2.93 -3.77
C ASN A 132 0.87 -3.72 -4.40
N ASN A 133 0.92 -3.86 -5.73
CA ASN A 133 1.88 -4.70 -6.44
C ASN A 133 2.56 -3.95 -7.60
N PHE A 134 3.90 -3.91 -7.59
CA PHE A 134 4.69 -3.31 -8.66
C PHE A 134 4.53 -4.00 -10.02
N ALA A 135 4.31 -5.32 -10.06
CA ALA A 135 4.08 -6.03 -11.31
C ALA A 135 2.77 -5.55 -11.99
N ALA A 136 1.73 -5.31 -11.20
CA ALA A 136 0.48 -4.75 -11.70
C ALA A 136 0.65 -3.30 -12.18
N LEU A 137 1.44 -2.48 -11.48
CA LEU A 137 1.78 -1.13 -11.93
C LEU A 137 2.60 -1.13 -13.22
N LYS A 138 3.54 -2.06 -13.38
CA LYS A 138 4.33 -2.22 -14.59
C LYS A 138 3.46 -2.64 -15.78
N SER A 139 2.62 -3.66 -15.60
CA SER A 139 1.66 -4.07 -16.65
C SER A 139 0.73 -2.93 -17.03
N PHE A 140 0.29 -2.13 -16.06
CA PHE A 140 -0.54 -0.94 -16.32
C PHE A 140 0.19 0.12 -17.15
N LEU A 141 1.50 0.30 -16.96
CA LEU A 141 2.27 1.23 -17.79
C LEU A 141 2.44 0.73 -19.23
N GLU A 142 2.66 -0.56 -19.40
CA GLU A 142 3.06 -1.16 -20.68
C GLU A 142 1.86 -1.50 -21.56
N ASN A 143 0.81 -2.07 -20.97
CA ASN A 143 -0.28 -2.70 -21.70
C ASN A 143 -1.57 -1.87 -21.70
N ASP A 144 -1.75 -0.98 -20.72
CA ASP A 144 -2.98 -0.22 -20.61
C ASP A 144 -2.93 1.12 -21.35
N SER A 145 -4.11 1.52 -21.81
CA SER A 145 -4.39 2.86 -22.32
C SER A 145 -5.39 3.57 -21.40
N ILE A 146 -5.25 4.88 -21.32
CA ILE A 146 -6.14 5.81 -20.61
C ILE A 146 -6.54 6.92 -21.55
N PHE A 147 -7.73 7.47 -21.36
CA PHE A 147 -8.16 8.58 -22.18
C PHE A 147 -7.41 9.86 -21.81
N THR A 148 -7.17 10.68 -22.82
CA THR A 148 -6.73 12.06 -22.69
C THR A 148 -7.55 12.92 -23.64
N ILE A 149 -7.76 14.17 -23.25
CA ILE A 149 -8.42 15.15 -24.10
C ILE A 149 -7.32 15.77 -24.96
N SER A 150 -7.38 15.53 -26.27
CA SER A 150 -6.51 16.18 -27.25
C SER A 150 -7.22 17.38 -27.85
N THR A 151 -6.56 18.53 -27.81
CA THR A 151 -7.04 19.75 -28.45
C THR A 151 -6.39 19.89 -29.82
N TYR A 152 -7.21 20.04 -30.85
CA TYR A 152 -6.80 20.36 -32.21
C TYR A 152 -7.23 21.79 -32.54
N GLY A 153 -6.40 22.51 -33.30
CA GLY A 153 -6.61 23.93 -33.56
C GLY A 153 -5.98 24.82 -32.48
N THR A 154 -6.22 26.12 -32.59
CA THR A 154 -5.63 27.14 -31.71
C THR A 154 -6.67 28.19 -31.41
N VAL A 155 -6.66 28.72 -30.18
CA VAL A 155 -7.40 29.95 -29.87
C VAL A 155 -6.68 31.10 -30.58
N PRO A 156 -7.32 31.80 -31.54
CA PRO A 156 -6.68 32.91 -32.22
C PRO A 156 -6.47 34.09 -31.27
N ASP A 157 -5.27 34.65 -31.28
CA ASP A 157 -4.91 35.88 -30.55
C ASP A 157 -5.36 37.12 -31.35
N THR A 158 -6.64 37.12 -31.76
CA THR A 158 -7.24 38.16 -32.60
C THR A 158 -8.66 38.44 -32.14
N ARG A 159 -9.10 39.67 -32.40
CA ARG A 159 -10.50 40.08 -32.23
C ARG A 159 -11.47 39.10 -32.89
N ILE A 160 -12.58 38.82 -32.22
CA ILE A 160 -13.65 37.98 -32.75
C ILE A 160 -14.18 38.56 -34.05
N THR A 161 -14.19 37.75 -35.11
CA THR A 161 -14.69 38.15 -36.43
C THR A 161 -16.22 38.36 -36.39
N PRO A 162 -16.80 39.23 -37.22
CA PRO A 162 -18.24 39.45 -37.25
C PRO A 162 -19.07 38.16 -37.46
N GLU A 163 -18.57 37.24 -38.30
CA GLU A 163 -19.21 35.95 -38.55
C GLU A 163 -19.24 35.07 -37.28
N HIS A 164 -18.14 35.05 -36.52
CA HIS A 164 -18.06 34.31 -35.26
C HIS A 164 -18.86 34.99 -34.14
N ALA A 165 -18.91 36.33 -34.12
CA ALA A 165 -19.74 37.08 -33.18
C ALA A 165 -21.23 36.76 -33.33
N GLU A 166 -21.71 36.63 -34.58
CA GLU A 166 -23.08 36.20 -34.87
C GLU A 166 -23.35 34.76 -34.39
N LEU A 167 -22.41 33.85 -34.63
CA LEU A 167 -22.51 32.46 -34.16
C LEU A 167 -22.54 32.35 -32.61
N LEU A 168 -21.82 33.25 -31.92
CA LEU A 168 -21.75 33.31 -30.46
C LEU A 168 -22.91 34.11 -29.84
N GLY A 169 -23.67 34.86 -30.66
CA GLY A 169 -24.79 35.69 -30.23
C GLY A 169 -24.38 37.00 -29.55
N TYR A 170 -23.21 37.54 -29.87
CA TYR A 170 -22.73 38.80 -29.32
C TYR A 170 -23.25 40.01 -30.09
N ASP A 171 -23.68 41.03 -29.36
CA ASP A 171 -23.99 42.33 -29.92
C ASP A 171 -22.70 43.18 -30.02
N PRO A 172 -22.35 43.74 -31.19
CA PRO A 172 -21.11 44.52 -31.36
C PRO A 172 -20.96 45.76 -30.47
N ILE A 173 -22.07 46.29 -29.94
CA ILE A 173 -22.13 47.49 -29.11
C ILE A 173 -22.12 47.10 -27.63
N GLU A 174 -22.94 46.12 -27.24
CA GLU A 174 -23.04 45.73 -25.82
C GLU A 174 -21.86 44.85 -25.38
N ASN A 175 -21.37 43.97 -26.26
CA ASN A 175 -20.31 43.00 -25.96
C ASN A 175 -18.93 43.39 -26.52
N TYR A 176 -18.65 44.70 -26.58
CA TYR A 176 -17.41 45.20 -27.19
C TYR A 176 -16.13 44.69 -26.53
N LYS A 177 -16.19 44.31 -25.24
CA LYS A 177 -15.05 43.76 -24.49
C LYS A 177 -14.85 42.27 -24.78
N GLU A 178 -15.93 41.51 -24.80
CA GLU A 178 -15.93 40.07 -25.09
C GLU A 178 -15.50 39.77 -26.53
N LEU A 179 -15.61 40.75 -27.43
CA LEU A 179 -15.12 40.63 -28.80
C LEU A 179 -13.61 40.81 -28.94
N GLU A 180 -12.88 41.28 -27.93
CA GLU A 180 -11.44 41.59 -28.06
C GLU A 180 -10.58 40.35 -28.32
N GLU A 181 -10.93 39.21 -27.72
CA GLU A 181 -10.18 37.95 -27.79
C GLU A 181 -11.14 36.76 -27.71
N TYR A 182 -10.75 35.63 -28.30
CA TYR A 182 -11.51 34.38 -28.17
C TYR A 182 -11.24 33.70 -26.82
N THR A 183 -12.29 33.23 -26.15
CA THR A 183 -12.13 32.23 -25.09
C THR A 183 -12.02 30.80 -25.64
N ASP A 184 -11.51 29.89 -24.83
CA ASP A 184 -11.41 28.44 -25.13
C ASP A 184 -12.76 27.83 -25.54
N GLU A 185 -13.85 28.29 -24.91
CA GLU A 185 -15.22 27.83 -25.17
C GLU A 185 -15.81 28.43 -26.45
N GLU A 186 -15.53 29.71 -26.71
CA GLU A 186 -15.95 30.39 -27.95
C GLU A 186 -15.24 29.81 -29.17
N ALA A 187 -13.93 29.59 -29.06
CA ALA A 187 -13.16 28.94 -30.12
C ALA A 187 -13.69 27.52 -30.42
N LEU A 188 -14.19 26.80 -29.42
CA LEU A 188 -14.84 25.50 -29.60
C LEU A 188 -16.16 25.63 -30.37
N LYS A 189 -17.00 26.61 -30.01
CA LYS A 189 -18.28 26.88 -30.69
C LYS A 189 -18.08 27.35 -32.14
N CYS A 190 -17.05 28.14 -32.39
CA CYS A 190 -16.69 28.63 -33.73
C CYS A 190 -15.95 27.59 -34.59
N GLY A 191 -15.70 26.38 -34.07
CA GLY A 191 -14.99 25.33 -34.81
C GLY A 191 -13.49 25.61 -35.05
N LEU A 192 -12.95 26.66 -34.41
CA LEU A 192 -11.51 27.01 -34.42
C LEU A 192 -10.70 26.05 -33.55
N LEU A 193 -11.36 25.47 -32.55
CA LEU A 193 -10.81 24.54 -31.59
C LEU A 193 -11.69 23.30 -31.55
N ARG A 194 -11.08 22.11 -31.53
CA ARG A 194 -11.78 20.83 -31.39
C ARG A 194 -11.13 19.99 -30.29
N LYS A 195 -11.91 19.61 -29.29
CA LYS A 195 -11.47 18.68 -28.23
C LYS A 195 -11.98 17.28 -28.55
N ASP A 196 -11.08 16.32 -28.65
CA ASP A 196 -11.43 14.91 -28.89
C ASP A 196 -10.83 14.02 -27.81
N THR A 197 -11.51 12.92 -27.51
CA THR A 197 -11.07 11.94 -26.52
C THR A 197 -10.28 10.85 -27.23
N VAL A 198 -8.97 10.78 -26.96
CA VAL A 198 -8.11 9.76 -27.55
C VAL A 198 -7.55 8.84 -26.48
N TRP A 199 -7.43 7.56 -26.82
CA TRP A 199 -6.80 6.56 -25.97
C TRP A 199 -5.29 6.59 -26.18
N VAL A 200 -4.55 6.84 -25.12
CA VAL A 200 -3.09 6.89 -25.14
C VAL A 200 -2.56 5.93 -24.09
N ASN A 201 -1.47 5.23 -24.44
CA ASN A 201 -0.76 4.38 -23.49
C ASN A 201 -0.36 5.17 -22.24
N VAL A 202 -0.51 4.55 -21.07
CA VAL A 202 -0.29 5.20 -19.76
C VAL A 202 1.15 5.74 -19.63
N LYS A 203 2.16 4.94 -20.00
CA LYS A 203 3.56 5.36 -19.94
C LYS A 203 3.81 6.61 -20.79
N LYS A 204 3.29 6.62 -22.03
CA LYS A 204 3.43 7.79 -22.92
C LYS A 204 2.77 9.04 -22.35
N LYS A 205 1.60 8.92 -21.72
CA LYS A 205 0.89 10.06 -21.12
C LYS A 205 1.61 10.61 -19.88
N LEU A 206 2.14 9.74 -19.02
CA LEU A 206 2.76 10.14 -17.77
C LEU A 206 4.22 10.59 -17.92
N PHE A 207 4.94 10.00 -18.88
CA PHE A 207 6.38 10.12 -19.03
C PHE A 207 6.75 10.35 -20.51
N SER A 208 6.17 11.39 -21.13
CA SER A 208 6.45 11.77 -22.52
C SER A 208 7.83 12.43 -22.66
N GLU A 209 8.58 12.05 -23.69
CA GLU A 209 9.96 12.50 -23.97
C GLU A 209 10.14 14.03 -23.96
N GLU A 210 9.18 14.79 -24.50
CA GLU A 210 9.23 16.26 -24.55
C GLU A 210 9.20 16.94 -23.16
N GLY A 211 8.59 16.28 -22.17
CA GLY A 211 8.54 16.76 -20.78
C GLY A 211 9.65 16.20 -19.88
N GLU A 212 10.41 15.21 -20.35
CA GLU A 212 11.42 14.50 -19.54
C GLU A 212 12.74 15.27 -19.41
N SER A 213 13.10 16.13 -20.37
CA SER A 213 14.48 16.61 -20.52
C SER A 213 14.89 17.75 -19.58
N GLU A 214 13.98 18.59 -19.08
CA GLU A 214 14.42 19.87 -18.51
C GLU A 214 14.54 19.89 -16.97
N ASN A 215 13.82 19.05 -16.22
CA ASN A 215 13.72 19.20 -14.75
C ASN A 215 13.80 17.91 -13.91
N ARG A 216 14.10 16.75 -14.51
CA ARG A 216 14.13 15.47 -13.78
C ARG A 216 15.54 15.15 -13.26
N THR A 217 15.63 14.68 -12.00
CA THR A 217 16.89 14.17 -11.43
C THR A 217 17.18 12.71 -11.82
N LEU A 218 16.17 12.00 -12.31
CA LEU A 218 16.25 10.59 -12.69
C LEU A 218 15.35 10.31 -13.92
N VAL A 219 15.96 9.76 -14.96
CA VAL A 219 15.26 9.29 -16.16
C VAL A 219 14.28 8.19 -15.76
N PHE A 220 13.06 8.25 -16.30
CA PHE A 220 12.05 7.28 -15.98
C PHE A 220 12.39 5.93 -16.63
N ASN A 221 12.26 4.86 -15.85
CA ASN A 221 12.36 3.49 -16.34
C ASN A 221 11.35 2.61 -15.59
N ALA A 222 10.46 1.96 -16.34
CA ALA A 222 9.40 1.11 -15.81
C ALA A 222 9.95 -0.17 -15.15
N ASP A 223 11.03 -0.75 -15.68
CA ASP A 223 11.67 -1.94 -15.10
C ASP A 223 12.27 -1.66 -13.73
N SER A 224 12.68 -0.40 -13.51
CA SER A 224 13.37 -0.02 -12.28
C SER A 224 12.46 0.65 -11.25
N ILE A 225 11.14 0.66 -11.45
CA ILE A 225 10.22 1.40 -10.58
C ILE A 225 10.16 0.83 -9.16
N SER A 226 10.32 -0.49 -9.03
CA SER A 226 10.30 -1.15 -7.73
C SER A 226 11.55 -0.86 -6.91
N PHE A 227 12.68 -0.53 -7.52
CA PHE A 227 13.97 -0.40 -6.84
C PHE A 227 14.23 1.00 -6.29
N VAL A 228 14.74 1.04 -5.06
CA VAL A 228 15.24 2.26 -4.42
C VAL A 228 16.54 2.68 -5.12
N PRO A 229 16.64 3.92 -5.64
CA PRO A 229 17.90 4.44 -6.18
C PRO A 229 19.00 4.45 -5.11
N THR A 230 20.13 3.83 -5.40
CA THR A 230 21.27 3.66 -4.47
C THR A 230 22.60 4.03 -5.16
N LEU A 231 23.69 4.05 -4.39
CA LEU A 231 25.04 4.31 -4.91
C LEU A 231 25.59 3.14 -5.75
N SER A 232 25.12 1.91 -5.50
CA SER A 232 25.50 0.70 -6.23
C SER A 232 24.28 -0.18 -6.50
N THR A 233 24.23 -0.76 -7.69
CA THR A 233 23.11 -1.60 -8.15
C THR A 233 23.04 -2.96 -7.46
N GLU A 234 24.16 -3.46 -6.92
CA GLU A 234 24.27 -4.82 -6.35
C GLU A 234 23.41 -5.03 -5.08
N ASN A 235 23.03 -3.97 -4.37
CA ASN A 235 22.25 -4.04 -3.13
C ASN A 235 20.94 -3.23 -3.18
N SER A 236 20.41 -2.98 -4.39
CA SER A 236 19.18 -2.22 -4.53
C SER A 236 18.00 -2.96 -3.88
N LYS A 237 17.41 -2.35 -2.84
CA LYS A 237 16.21 -2.86 -2.19
C LYS A 237 14.98 -2.38 -2.94
N ASN A 238 13.88 -3.10 -2.80
CA ASN A 238 12.59 -2.64 -3.30
C ASN A 238 11.99 -1.60 -2.36
N PHE A 239 11.27 -0.63 -2.92
CA PHE A 239 10.34 0.19 -2.16
C PHE A 239 9.33 -0.71 -1.45
N TYR A 240 8.98 -0.34 -0.23
CA TYR A 240 7.80 -0.91 0.41
C TYR A 240 6.57 -0.28 -0.24
N LEU A 241 5.67 -1.10 -0.78
CA LEU A 241 4.40 -0.66 -1.36
C LEU A 241 3.25 -1.41 -0.70
N LYS A 242 2.25 -0.67 -0.22
CA LYS A 242 1.00 -1.24 0.29
C LYS A 242 -0.18 -0.37 -0.15
N ALA A 243 -1.32 -1.00 -0.39
CA ALA A 243 -2.60 -0.34 -0.60
C ALA A 243 -3.64 -0.98 0.32
N ASP A 244 -4.63 -0.18 0.72
CA ASP A 244 -5.67 -0.58 1.65
C ASP A 244 -6.94 0.28 1.46
N PHE A 245 -7.97 0.01 2.25
CA PHE A 245 -9.22 0.76 2.26
C PHE A 245 -9.51 1.27 3.67
N LEU A 246 -9.82 2.56 3.77
CA LEU A 246 -10.31 3.16 5.00
C LEU A 246 -11.83 3.15 4.98
N GLU A 247 -12.44 2.33 5.83
CA GLU A 247 -13.89 2.23 5.93
C GLU A 247 -14.48 3.56 6.37
N ASN A 248 -15.41 4.09 5.58
CA ASN A 248 -16.21 5.25 5.93
C ASN A 248 -17.58 5.17 5.22
N PRO A 249 -18.69 5.61 5.85
CA PRO A 249 -20.02 5.47 5.25
C PRO A 249 -20.25 6.34 4.01
N GLU A 250 -19.51 7.44 3.90
CA GLU A 250 -19.67 8.45 2.83
C GLU A 250 -18.78 8.19 1.60
N GLY A 251 -18.01 7.10 1.61
CA GLY A 251 -17.01 6.82 0.58
C GLY A 251 -17.53 6.05 -0.63
N ASP A 252 -16.58 5.70 -1.48
CA ASP A 252 -16.83 4.86 -2.65
C ASP A 252 -17.11 3.42 -2.20
N LYS A 253 -17.96 2.72 -2.95
CA LYS A 253 -18.21 1.30 -2.75
C LYS A 253 -17.20 0.46 -3.54
N PHE A 254 -16.43 -0.35 -2.83
CA PHE A 254 -15.48 -1.31 -3.38
C PHE A 254 -16.03 -2.72 -3.31
N ASN A 255 -15.76 -3.51 -4.35
CA ASN A 255 -16.19 -4.90 -4.42
C ASN A 255 -14.99 -5.83 -4.55
N PHE A 256 -15.11 -7.00 -3.93
CA PHE A 256 -14.05 -7.97 -3.78
C PHE A 256 -14.57 -9.37 -4.06
N ILE A 257 -13.69 -10.19 -4.61
CA ILE A 257 -13.82 -11.64 -4.60
C ILE A 257 -12.83 -12.19 -3.58
N LEU A 258 -13.21 -13.27 -2.91
CA LEU A 258 -12.38 -13.91 -1.91
C LEU A 258 -11.58 -15.04 -2.57
N VAL A 259 -10.27 -14.99 -2.40
CA VAL A 259 -9.33 -15.95 -2.98
C VAL A 259 -8.73 -16.77 -1.86
N LYS A 260 -8.73 -18.10 -2.03
CA LYS A 260 -8.18 -19.02 -1.04
C LYS A 260 -6.66 -18.88 -0.96
N ASN A 261 -6.11 -18.72 0.24
CA ASN A 261 -4.67 -18.52 0.41
C ASN A 261 -3.83 -19.71 -0.06
N SER A 262 -4.38 -20.93 -0.02
CA SER A 262 -3.71 -22.14 -0.49
C SER A 262 -3.78 -22.36 -2.01
N SER A 263 -4.65 -21.64 -2.73
CA SER A 263 -4.85 -21.81 -4.18
C SER A 263 -5.26 -20.49 -4.83
N PRO A 264 -4.37 -19.85 -5.62
CA PRO A 264 -4.59 -18.50 -6.15
C PRO A 264 -5.73 -18.40 -7.19
N ASN A 265 -6.17 -19.53 -7.75
CA ASN A 265 -7.25 -19.59 -8.74
C ASN A 265 -8.56 -20.18 -8.17
N HIS A 266 -8.64 -20.30 -6.84
CA HIS A 266 -9.83 -20.78 -6.13
C HIS A 266 -10.54 -19.60 -5.47
N PHE A 267 -11.74 -19.30 -5.97
CA PHE A 267 -12.57 -18.21 -5.51
C PHE A 267 -13.78 -18.72 -4.74
N VAL A 268 -14.10 -18.07 -3.63
CA VAL A 268 -15.18 -18.48 -2.72
C VAL A 268 -16.19 -17.35 -2.59
N SER A 269 -17.47 -17.72 -2.66
CA SER A 269 -18.59 -16.78 -2.52
C SER A 269 -18.62 -16.18 -1.11
N SER A 270 -18.91 -14.88 -0.99
CA SER A 270 -18.77 -14.13 0.25
C SER A 270 -19.73 -14.56 1.37
N ASN A 271 -20.86 -15.18 1.01
CA ASN A 271 -21.85 -15.74 1.93
C ASN A 271 -21.36 -17.01 2.66
N LEU A 272 -20.25 -17.61 2.23
CA LEU A 272 -19.63 -18.76 2.88
C LEU A 272 -18.59 -18.37 3.93
N ILE A 273 -18.42 -17.08 4.23
CA ILE A 273 -17.37 -16.59 5.12
C ILE A 273 -17.98 -15.90 6.34
N ASP A 274 -17.51 -16.25 7.54
CA ASP A 274 -17.94 -15.61 8.80
C ASP A 274 -17.23 -14.28 9.04
N HIS A 275 -17.60 -13.23 8.30
CA HIS A 275 -16.97 -11.91 8.39
C HIS A 275 -17.05 -11.27 9.78
N ASN A 276 -18.10 -11.60 10.55
CA ASN A 276 -18.36 -10.99 11.86
C ASN A 276 -17.77 -11.79 13.03
N GLY A 277 -17.32 -13.03 12.80
CA GLY A 277 -16.83 -13.91 13.86
C GLY A 277 -17.94 -14.49 14.75
N GLU A 278 -19.22 -14.41 14.36
CA GLU A 278 -20.35 -14.87 15.17
C GLU A 278 -20.42 -16.39 15.27
N PHE A 279 -19.86 -17.07 14.27
CA PHE A 279 -19.85 -18.52 14.11
C PHE A 279 -18.47 -19.12 14.37
N GLU A 280 -17.60 -18.39 15.08
CA GLU A 280 -16.21 -18.78 15.32
C GLU A 280 -16.07 -20.16 15.96
N ASN A 281 -16.98 -20.55 16.85
CA ASN A 281 -17.00 -21.86 17.49
C ASN A 281 -17.27 -23.02 16.52
N PHE A 282 -17.90 -22.78 15.36
CA PHE A 282 -18.25 -23.80 14.39
C PHE A 282 -17.07 -24.18 13.49
N TYR A 283 -16.18 -23.25 13.16
CA TYR A 283 -14.95 -23.57 12.43
C TYR A 283 -13.70 -23.68 13.33
N LYS A 284 -13.65 -23.06 14.52
CA LYS A 284 -12.49 -23.19 15.45
C LYS A 284 -12.37 -24.55 16.13
N LYS A 285 -13.46 -25.32 16.24
CA LYS A 285 -13.37 -26.71 16.72
C LYS A 285 -12.47 -27.58 15.82
N ASN A 286 -12.05 -27.08 14.65
CA ASN A 286 -11.05 -27.65 13.75
C ASN A 286 -9.62 -27.12 14.00
N ARG A 287 -9.14 -27.12 15.26
CA ARG A 287 -7.73 -26.74 15.53
C ARG A 287 -6.75 -27.78 14.97
N LEU A 288 -6.05 -27.37 13.90
CA LEU A 288 -4.70 -27.73 13.46
C LEU A 288 -4.19 -29.12 13.85
N ASP A 289 -4.49 -30.14 13.02
CA ASP A 289 -3.54 -31.20 12.59
C ASP A 289 -4.20 -32.37 11.83
N SER A 290 -5.45 -32.27 11.41
CA SER A 290 -6.11 -33.41 10.77
C SER A 290 -6.88 -33.05 9.52
N ASN A 291 -6.75 -33.91 8.52
CA ASN A 291 -7.59 -34.02 7.33
C ASN A 291 -9.05 -34.30 7.72
N LEU A 292 -9.72 -33.36 8.37
CA LEU A 292 -11.11 -33.49 8.81
C LEU A 292 -11.94 -32.34 8.23
N ASN A 293 -13.09 -32.74 7.67
CA ASN A 293 -14.00 -31.87 6.95
C ASN A 293 -14.61 -30.82 7.89
N PRO A 294 -14.92 -29.62 7.38
CA PRO A 294 -15.66 -28.60 8.13
C PRO A 294 -17.00 -29.16 8.66
N ILE A 295 -17.58 -28.53 9.68
CA ILE A 295 -18.91 -28.93 10.16
C ILE A 295 -19.90 -28.85 8.98
N GLU A 296 -20.48 -29.99 8.66
CA GLU A 296 -21.38 -30.14 7.53
C GLU A 296 -22.83 -30.02 8.05
N GLY A 297 -23.56 -29.02 7.58
CA GLY A 297 -24.94 -28.79 7.98
C GLY A 297 -25.35 -27.32 8.01
N LEU A 298 -26.67 -27.07 8.05
CA LEU A 298 -27.23 -25.72 8.18
C LEU A 298 -27.20 -25.27 9.65
N ILE A 299 -26.62 -24.10 9.89
CA ILE A 299 -26.54 -23.49 11.22
C ILE A 299 -27.78 -22.64 11.46
N VAL A 300 -28.45 -22.85 12.59
CA VAL A 300 -29.54 -21.99 13.05
C VAL A 300 -28.97 -20.70 13.62
N LYS A 301 -29.35 -19.55 13.06
CA LYS A 301 -28.84 -18.23 13.46
C LYS A 301 -29.50 -17.66 14.72
N ASP A 302 -30.78 -17.99 14.92
CA ASP A 302 -31.58 -17.53 16.06
C ASP A 302 -32.76 -18.49 16.28
N SER A 303 -33.99 -18.09 15.93
CA SER A 303 -35.16 -18.97 15.94
C SER A 303 -35.60 -19.26 14.51
N VAL A 304 -36.09 -20.46 14.25
CA VAL A 304 -36.67 -20.82 12.95
C VAL A 304 -38.16 -21.01 13.19
N PRO A 305 -39.03 -20.00 12.94
CA PRO A 305 -40.44 -20.08 13.31
C PRO A 305 -41.20 -21.34 12.82
N PRO A 306 -40.93 -21.87 11.62
CA PRO A 306 -41.49 -23.15 11.18
C PRO A 306 -41.08 -24.35 12.05
N PHE A 307 -39.95 -24.25 12.74
CA PHE A 307 -39.32 -25.33 13.51
C PHE A 307 -39.07 -24.90 14.96
N LYS A 308 -40.15 -24.88 15.75
CA LYS A 308 -40.11 -24.47 17.18
C LYS A 308 -39.17 -25.28 18.06
N SER A 309 -38.81 -26.50 17.64
CA SER A 309 -37.90 -27.39 18.36
C SER A 309 -36.42 -27.03 18.18
N LEU A 310 -36.10 -26.26 17.14
CA LEU A 310 -34.75 -25.78 16.87
C LEU A 310 -34.47 -24.55 17.73
N ILE A 311 -33.24 -24.47 18.23
CA ILE A 311 -32.75 -23.34 19.00
C ILE A 311 -31.52 -22.73 18.33
N ASP A 312 -31.15 -21.53 18.77
CA ASP A 312 -29.91 -20.86 18.35
C ASP A 312 -28.74 -21.84 18.40
N ARG A 313 -27.91 -21.83 17.35
CA ARG A 313 -26.70 -22.64 17.18
C ARG A 313 -26.89 -24.14 16.99
N ASP A 314 -28.11 -24.62 16.84
CA ASP A 314 -28.34 -25.97 16.32
C ASP A 314 -27.76 -26.11 14.90
N VAL A 315 -27.20 -27.28 14.59
CA VAL A 315 -26.73 -27.61 13.23
C VAL A 315 -27.57 -28.73 12.64
N ILE A 316 -28.36 -28.42 11.63
CA ILE A 316 -29.16 -29.42 10.89
C ILE A 316 -28.22 -30.16 9.93
N ILE A 317 -27.92 -31.42 10.22
CA ILE A 317 -27.01 -32.24 9.42
C ILE A 317 -27.73 -32.84 8.20
N SER A 318 -28.94 -33.37 8.43
CA SER A 318 -29.71 -34.06 7.39
C SER A 318 -31.21 -33.98 7.62
N ALA A 319 -31.97 -34.07 6.54
CA ALA A 319 -33.43 -34.19 6.53
C ALA A 319 -33.84 -35.45 5.74
N ASN A 320 -34.63 -36.34 6.36
CA ASN A 320 -35.00 -37.64 5.79
C ASN A 320 -33.79 -38.43 5.24
N GLU A 321 -32.72 -38.50 6.03
CA GLU A 321 -31.44 -39.16 5.67
C GLU A 321 -30.65 -38.48 4.53
N LEU A 322 -31.17 -37.41 3.92
CA LEU A 322 -30.44 -36.60 2.94
C LEU A 322 -29.68 -35.47 3.63
N LYS A 323 -28.39 -35.36 3.36
CA LYS A 323 -27.52 -34.32 3.91
C LYS A 323 -27.93 -32.94 3.40
N ILE A 324 -27.92 -31.92 4.27
CA ILE A 324 -28.41 -30.58 3.94
C ILE A 324 -27.33 -29.54 4.23
N ASN A 325 -26.86 -28.87 3.17
CA ASN A 325 -25.88 -27.78 3.29
C ASN A 325 -26.48 -26.41 2.92
N THR A 326 -27.65 -26.38 2.28
CA THR A 326 -28.33 -25.15 1.82
C THR A 326 -29.80 -25.12 2.21
N ALA A 327 -30.31 -23.92 2.46
CA ALA A 327 -31.72 -23.70 2.78
C ALA A 327 -32.62 -24.18 1.62
N ASP A 328 -32.18 -24.03 0.37
CA ASP A 328 -32.85 -24.56 -0.82
C ASP A 328 -33.06 -26.07 -0.76
N SER A 329 -32.04 -26.83 -0.35
CA SER A 329 -32.13 -28.28 -0.22
C SER A 329 -33.19 -28.68 0.80
N LEU A 330 -33.23 -28.00 1.95
CA LEU A 330 -34.25 -28.23 2.97
C LEU A 330 -35.65 -27.85 2.48
N PHE A 331 -35.78 -26.69 1.83
CA PHE A 331 -37.02 -26.20 1.25
C PHE A 331 -37.58 -27.19 0.22
N ASN A 332 -36.74 -27.69 -0.68
CA ASN A 332 -37.12 -28.65 -1.72
C ASN A 332 -37.61 -29.97 -1.13
N ILE A 333 -37.04 -30.44 -0.01
CA ILE A 333 -37.55 -31.63 0.68
C ILE A 333 -38.95 -31.35 1.25
N ILE A 334 -39.13 -30.23 1.96
CA ILE A 334 -40.41 -29.88 2.60
C ILE A 334 -41.51 -29.65 1.55
N SER A 335 -41.20 -28.96 0.45
CA SER A 335 -42.17 -28.63 -0.59
C SER A 335 -42.71 -29.87 -1.31
N ASN A 336 -41.90 -30.93 -1.41
CA ASN A 336 -42.26 -32.21 -2.02
C ASN A 336 -43.06 -33.15 -1.09
N LEU A 337 -42.94 -33.02 0.24
CA LEU A 337 -43.64 -33.89 1.22
C LEU A 337 -45.12 -33.53 1.40
N GLY A 338 -46.03 -34.51 1.44
CA GLY A 338 -47.46 -34.29 1.65
C GLY A 338 -47.80 -33.67 3.02
N MET A 339 -48.96 -33.00 3.13
CA MET A 339 -49.40 -32.36 4.39
C MET A 339 -49.58 -33.32 5.57
N LYS A 340 -49.73 -34.63 5.31
CA LYS A 340 -49.85 -35.68 6.33
C LYS A 340 -48.51 -36.34 6.69
N ASP A 341 -47.45 -35.98 5.97
CA ASP A 341 -46.15 -36.60 6.12
C ASP A 341 -45.40 -35.97 7.31
N THR A 342 -44.32 -36.63 7.72
CA THR A 342 -43.40 -36.15 8.76
C THR A 342 -42.02 -35.99 8.16
N ILE A 343 -41.34 -34.89 8.47
CA ILE A 343 -39.92 -34.70 8.16
C ILE A 343 -39.08 -35.11 9.37
N SER A 344 -38.04 -35.91 9.14
CA SER A 344 -37.07 -36.31 10.16
C SER A 344 -35.82 -35.46 10.02
N LEU A 345 -35.53 -34.61 11.00
CA LEU A 345 -34.34 -33.76 11.04
C LEU A 345 -33.32 -34.33 12.03
N GLN A 346 -32.11 -34.59 11.55
CA GLN A 346 -30.97 -34.90 12.40
C GLN A 346 -30.23 -33.60 12.72
N VAL A 347 -30.17 -33.25 14.00
CA VAL A 347 -29.61 -32.00 14.49
C VAL A 347 -28.48 -32.29 15.47
N ASN A 348 -27.34 -31.64 15.27
CA ASN A 348 -26.26 -31.61 16.24
C ASN A 348 -26.44 -30.39 17.15
N ARG A 349 -26.67 -30.67 18.43
CA ARG A 349 -26.78 -29.68 19.49
C ARG A 349 -25.69 -29.94 20.50
N ASN A 350 -24.66 -29.09 20.54
CA ASN A 350 -23.54 -29.22 21.46
C ASN A 350 -22.86 -30.62 21.46
N GLU A 351 -22.67 -31.21 20.27
CA GLU A 351 -22.08 -32.55 20.05
C GLU A 351 -23.04 -33.74 20.28
N ASP A 352 -24.24 -33.49 20.79
CA ASP A 352 -25.29 -34.49 20.86
C ASP A 352 -26.12 -34.50 19.57
N ILE A 353 -26.28 -35.69 18.99
CA ILE A 353 -27.16 -35.89 17.84
C ILE A 353 -28.59 -36.12 18.35
N ILE A 354 -29.48 -35.20 17.99
CA ILE A 354 -30.90 -35.22 18.32
C ILE A 354 -31.68 -35.41 17.03
N ILE A 355 -32.70 -36.27 17.05
CA ILE A 355 -33.60 -36.49 15.91
C ILE A 355 -34.96 -35.89 16.23
N PHE A 356 -35.42 -34.95 15.41
CA PHE A 356 -36.75 -34.36 15.48
C PHE A 356 -37.63 -34.91 14.35
N ASN A 357 -38.75 -35.52 14.69
CA ASN A 357 -39.76 -35.93 13.72
C ASN A 357 -40.92 -34.94 13.78
N ILE A 358 -41.05 -34.12 12.74
CA ILE A 358 -41.93 -32.95 12.72
C ILE A 358 -43.01 -33.17 11.65
N PRO A 359 -44.31 -33.17 12.00
CA PRO A 359 -45.38 -33.21 11.01
C PRO A 359 -45.36 -31.97 10.11
N ILE A 360 -45.56 -32.15 8.79
CA ILE A 360 -45.60 -31.01 7.85
C ILE A 360 -46.69 -29.99 8.21
N ALA A 361 -47.79 -30.45 8.81
CA ALA A 361 -48.86 -29.58 9.31
C ALA A 361 -48.44 -28.63 10.44
N GLU A 362 -47.32 -28.88 11.13
CA GLU A 362 -46.77 -27.95 12.13
C GLU A 362 -45.90 -26.85 11.50
N ILE A 363 -45.33 -27.14 10.33
CA ILE A 363 -44.44 -26.26 9.56
C ILE A 363 -45.27 -25.35 8.63
N LEU A 364 -46.27 -25.93 7.95
CA LEU A 364 -47.11 -25.27 6.97
C LEU A 364 -48.57 -25.36 7.37
N THR A 365 -49.29 -24.24 7.33
CA THR A 365 -50.75 -24.20 7.57
C THR A 365 -51.56 -24.77 6.40
N LYS A 366 -51.05 -24.60 5.18
CA LYS A 366 -51.58 -25.14 3.92
C LYS A 366 -50.44 -25.16 2.88
N LYS A 367 -50.61 -25.89 1.79
CA LYS A 367 -49.74 -25.81 0.62
C LYS A 367 -50.31 -24.83 -0.41
N SER A 368 -49.94 -23.56 -0.32
CA SER A 368 -50.21 -22.54 -1.34
C SER A 368 -48.91 -21.90 -1.78
N SER A 369 -48.89 -21.30 -2.98
CA SER A 369 -47.71 -20.56 -3.47
C SER A 369 -47.21 -19.51 -2.47
N SER A 370 -48.14 -18.80 -1.81
CA SER A 370 -47.81 -17.79 -0.80
C SER A 370 -47.12 -18.39 0.44
N THR A 371 -47.63 -19.50 0.97
CA THR A 371 -47.10 -20.13 2.19
C THR A 371 -45.76 -20.80 1.93
N LEU A 372 -45.54 -21.30 0.71
CA LEU A 372 -44.24 -21.80 0.27
C LEU A 372 -43.23 -20.65 0.11
N SER A 373 -43.66 -19.49 -0.41
CA SER A 373 -42.81 -18.28 -0.45
C SER A 373 -42.41 -17.84 0.96
N ASP A 374 -43.38 -17.75 1.88
CA ASP A 374 -43.11 -17.36 3.27
C ASP A 374 -42.15 -18.35 3.97
N LEU A 375 -42.31 -19.65 3.72
CA LEU A 375 -41.40 -20.69 4.23
C LEU A 375 -39.99 -20.49 3.67
N TYR A 376 -39.87 -20.29 2.36
CA TYR A 376 -38.58 -20.06 1.71
C TYR A 376 -37.84 -18.88 2.37
N ASP A 377 -38.52 -17.76 2.53
CA ASP A 377 -37.97 -16.55 3.16
C ASP A 377 -37.55 -16.83 4.61
N GLN A 378 -38.37 -17.56 5.37
CA GLN A 378 -38.05 -17.91 6.76
C GLN A 378 -36.85 -18.85 6.87
N LEU A 379 -36.70 -19.83 5.98
CA LEU A 379 -35.54 -20.72 5.99
C LEU A 379 -34.27 -19.96 5.61
N TYR A 380 -34.33 -19.16 4.54
CA TYR A 380 -33.18 -18.39 4.05
C TYR A 380 -32.71 -17.33 5.06
N TYR A 381 -33.65 -16.68 5.75
CA TYR A 381 -33.33 -15.67 6.76
C TYR A 381 -32.71 -16.30 8.02
N ASN A 382 -33.31 -17.38 8.55
CA ASN A 382 -32.96 -17.92 9.87
C ASN A 382 -31.89 -19.02 9.84
N LEU A 383 -31.57 -19.57 8.67
CA LEU A 383 -30.53 -20.59 8.51
C LEU A 383 -29.30 -20.00 7.80
N SER A 384 -28.13 -20.50 8.16
CA SER A 384 -26.85 -20.19 7.51
C SER A 384 -26.26 -21.47 6.92
N PRO A 385 -25.66 -21.43 5.72
CA PRO A 385 -24.76 -22.48 5.29
C PRO A 385 -23.56 -22.59 6.24
N PRO A 386 -22.80 -23.70 6.17
CA PRO A 386 -21.55 -23.80 6.90
C PRO A 386 -20.55 -22.74 6.39
N LEU A 387 -19.82 -22.12 7.33
CA LEU A 387 -18.99 -20.96 7.08
C LEU A 387 -17.50 -21.27 7.29
N TYR A 388 -16.65 -20.68 6.47
CA TYR A 388 -15.20 -20.71 6.62
C TYR A 388 -14.67 -19.63 7.56
N ASN A 389 -13.47 -19.89 8.07
CA ASN A 389 -12.64 -18.92 8.74
C ASN A 389 -12.15 -17.83 7.76
N PRO A 390 -12.44 -16.54 8.00
CA PRO A 390 -12.02 -15.45 7.12
C PRO A 390 -10.51 -15.37 6.88
N LYS A 391 -9.68 -15.84 7.82
CA LYS A 391 -8.20 -15.78 7.74
C LYS A 391 -7.60 -16.68 6.66
N GLU A 392 -8.38 -17.62 6.12
CA GLU A 392 -7.95 -18.52 5.06
C GLU A 392 -8.05 -17.89 3.66
N PHE A 393 -8.57 -16.66 3.58
CA PHE A 393 -8.81 -15.96 2.32
C PHE A 393 -8.18 -14.58 2.33
N HIS A 394 -7.87 -14.08 1.13
CA HIS A 394 -7.54 -12.69 0.89
C HIS A 394 -8.50 -12.08 -0.13
N LYS A 395 -8.63 -10.76 -0.07
CA LYS A 395 -9.57 -10.01 -0.91
C LYS A 395 -8.87 -9.61 -2.22
N MET A 396 -9.47 -9.94 -3.35
CA MET A 396 -9.08 -9.47 -4.68
C MET A 396 -10.07 -8.42 -5.16
N ASN A 397 -9.58 -7.22 -5.49
CA ASN A 397 -10.40 -6.13 -6.01
C ASN A 397 -10.97 -6.46 -7.39
N ILE A 398 -12.25 -6.16 -7.59
CA ILE A 398 -12.90 -6.27 -8.89
C ILE A 398 -13.56 -4.94 -9.33
N PRO A 399 -13.52 -4.61 -10.64
CA PRO A 399 -14.19 -3.43 -11.17
C PRO A 399 -15.71 -3.45 -10.93
N PRO A 400 -16.35 -2.27 -10.77
CA PRO A 400 -17.80 -2.17 -10.59
C PRO A 400 -18.62 -2.86 -11.69
N LYS A 401 -18.13 -2.86 -12.93
CA LYS A 401 -18.80 -3.50 -14.08
C LYS A 401 -18.96 -5.02 -13.97
N MET A 402 -18.19 -5.68 -13.08
CA MET A 402 -18.30 -7.13 -12.83
C MET A 402 -19.33 -7.45 -11.75
N VAL A 403 -20.03 -6.46 -11.22
CA VAL A 403 -20.95 -6.65 -10.11
C VAL A 403 -22.34 -6.21 -10.54
N ASN A 404 -23.30 -7.10 -10.38
CA ASN A 404 -24.72 -6.80 -10.51
C ASN A 404 -25.36 -6.70 -9.12
N LYS A 405 -26.28 -5.77 -8.95
CA LYS A 405 -27.02 -5.56 -7.72
C LYS A 405 -28.40 -5.03 -8.07
N GLU A 406 -29.45 -5.69 -7.58
CA GLU A 406 -30.84 -5.36 -7.94
C GLU A 406 -31.29 -4.02 -7.32
N ASP A 407 -30.99 -3.80 -6.05
CA ASP A 407 -31.25 -2.54 -5.32
C ASP A 407 -30.15 -2.28 -4.27
N GLU A 408 -30.17 -1.15 -3.57
CA GLU A 408 -29.15 -0.78 -2.56
C GLU A 408 -29.02 -1.73 -1.36
N PHE A 409 -30.03 -2.55 -1.08
CA PHE A 409 -30.04 -3.47 0.07
C PHE A 409 -29.70 -4.91 -0.33
N SER A 410 -29.72 -5.21 -1.62
CA SER A 410 -29.45 -6.54 -2.16
C SER A 410 -27.97 -6.91 -2.06
N PRO A 411 -27.66 -8.22 -1.92
CA PRO A 411 -26.30 -8.69 -2.01
C PRO A 411 -25.71 -8.37 -3.39
N SER A 412 -24.40 -8.14 -3.42
CA SER A 412 -23.68 -7.81 -4.65
C SER A 412 -23.24 -9.11 -5.33
N LEU A 413 -23.65 -9.33 -6.57
CA LEU A 413 -23.47 -10.59 -7.30
C LEU A 413 -22.43 -10.45 -8.40
N LEU A 414 -21.60 -11.47 -8.59
CA LEU A 414 -20.57 -11.49 -9.63
C LEU A 414 -21.17 -11.79 -11.01
N VAL A 415 -20.84 -10.95 -11.98
CA VAL A 415 -21.10 -11.21 -13.39
C VAL A 415 -19.97 -12.09 -13.94
N LEU A 416 -20.23 -13.40 -14.02
CA LEU A 416 -19.21 -14.41 -14.35
C LEU A 416 -18.49 -14.16 -15.68
N ASP A 417 -19.23 -13.80 -16.74
CA ASP A 417 -18.64 -13.56 -18.07
C ASP A 417 -17.65 -12.38 -18.06
N GLU A 418 -18.00 -11.28 -17.39
CA GLU A 418 -17.12 -10.11 -17.23
C GLU A 418 -15.88 -10.44 -16.39
N PHE A 419 -16.06 -11.25 -15.34
CA PHE A 419 -14.96 -11.71 -14.50
C PHE A 419 -13.98 -12.59 -15.27
N LEU A 420 -14.48 -13.56 -16.04
CA LEU A 420 -13.67 -14.46 -16.84
C LEU A 420 -12.86 -13.70 -17.91
N ASN A 421 -13.49 -12.73 -18.58
CA ASN A 421 -12.81 -11.86 -19.54
C ASN A 421 -11.72 -11.01 -18.89
N PHE A 422 -11.95 -10.53 -17.67
CA PHE A 422 -10.95 -9.77 -16.92
C PHE A 422 -9.79 -10.64 -16.44
N PHE A 423 -10.10 -11.85 -15.96
CA PHE A 423 -9.08 -12.78 -15.49
C PHE A 423 -8.20 -13.27 -16.65
N SER A 424 -8.80 -13.64 -17.78
CA SER A 424 -8.05 -14.07 -18.98
C SER A 424 -7.13 -12.98 -19.50
N ALA A 425 -7.61 -11.72 -19.55
CA ALA A 425 -6.81 -10.59 -19.99
C ALA A 425 -5.57 -10.32 -19.12
N LYS A 426 -5.60 -10.68 -17.82
CA LYS A 426 -4.49 -10.47 -16.90
C LYS A 426 -3.57 -11.69 -16.74
N ASN A 427 -4.15 -12.88 -16.68
CA ASN A 427 -3.45 -14.10 -16.25
C ASN A 427 -3.28 -15.12 -17.38
N GLY A 428 -3.94 -14.94 -18.53
CA GLY A 428 -3.78 -15.76 -19.73
C GLY A 428 -4.55 -17.09 -19.70
N ASP A 429 -4.43 -17.89 -18.63
CA ASP A 429 -5.06 -19.21 -18.52
C ASP A 429 -6.25 -19.20 -17.55
N THR A 430 -7.44 -19.57 -18.06
CA THR A 430 -8.69 -19.70 -17.28
C THR A 430 -9.07 -21.16 -17.01
N SER A 431 -8.27 -22.12 -17.48
CA SER A 431 -8.62 -23.55 -17.45
C SER A 431 -8.55 -24.18 -16.05
N GLU A 432 -8.00 -23.46 -15.08
CA GLU A 432 -7.86 -23.87 -13.67
C GLU A 432 -8.57 -22.90 -12.70
N ILE A 433 -9.66 -22.26 -13.13
CA ILE A 433 -10.50 -21.46 -12.22
C ILE A 433 -11.52 -22.34 -11.51
N TYR A 434 -11.54 -22.25 -10.18
CA TYR A 434 -12.50 -22.94 -9.32
C TYR A 434 -13.37 -21.90 -8.62
N LEU A 435 -14.68 -22.06 -8.74
CA LEU A 435 -15.66 -21.27 -7.99
C LEU A 435 -16.38 -22.16 -7.00
N GLU A 436 -16.51 -21.64 -5.78
CA GLU A 436 -17.18 -22.31 -4.69
C GLU A 436 -18.41 -21.51 -4.26
N PHE A 437 -19.59 -22.07 -4.57
CA PHE A 437 -20.91 -21.52 -4.25
C PHE A 437 -21.48 -22.11 -2.96
N GLU A 438 -21.13 -23.37 -2.69
CA GLU A 438 -21.41 -24.10 -1.47
C GLU A 438 -20.10 -24.63 -0.90
N MET A 439 -20.02 -24.75 0.43
CA MET A 439 -18.81 -25.19 1.11
C MET A 439 -18.40 -26.60 0.66
N GLY A 440 -17.19 -26.75 0.12
CA GLY A 440 -16.63 -28.00 -0.40
C GLY A 440 -16.99 -28.33 -1.85
N ASP A 441 -17.93 -27.61 -2.46
CA ASP A 441 -18.34 -27.84 -3.85
C ASP A 441 -17.47 -27.01 -4.81
N ASN A 442 -16.52 -27.70 -5.44
CA ASN A 442 -15.60 -27.09 -6.39
C ASN A 442 -16.14 -27.22 -7.83
N ILE A 443 -16.70 -26.14 -8.37
CA ILE A 443 -17.14 -26.11 -9.77
C ILE A 443 -15.98 -25.61 -10.64
N ASN A 444 -15.50 -26.45 -11.55
CA ASN A 444 -14.51 -26.07 -12.55
C ASN A 444 -15.22 -25.43 -13.75
N LEU A 445 -14.80 -24.21 -14.12
CA LEU A 445 -15.42 -23.41 -15.17
C LEU A 445 -15.16 -23.88 -16.62
N LYS A 446 -14.58 -25.06 -16.87
CA LYS A 446 -14.45 -25.64 -18.22
C LYS A 446 -15.80 -25.90 -18.91
N SER A 447 -16.90 -25.97 -18.16
CA SER A 447 -18.25 -26.16 -18.70
C SER A 447 -19.24 -25.43 -17.81
N PRO A 448 -19.65 -24.19 -18.15
CA PRO A 448 -20.71 -23.52 -17.43
C PRO A 448 -22.02 -24.21 -17.81
N ASP A 449 -22.37 -25.28 -17.10
CA ASP A 449 -23.78 -25.52 -16.86
C ASP A 449 -24.24 -24.29 -16.08
N LYS A 450 -24.96 -23.40 -16.76
CA LYS A 450 -25.63 -22.24 -16.18
C LYS A 450 -26.68 -22.73 -15.18
N GLN A 451 -26.24 -23.26 -14.05
CA GLN A 451 -27.07 -23.32 -12.87
C GLN A 451 -27.26 -21.89 -12.40
N ASN A 452 -28.45 -21.57 -11.90
CA ASN A 452 -28.83 -20.25 -11.36
C ASN A 452 -28.09 -19.94 -10.05
N ALA A 453 -26.79 -20.25 -9.98
CA ALA A 453 -25.97 -20.11 -8.80
C ALA A 453 -25.46 -18.67 -8.73
N TYR A 454 -25.94 -17.94 -7.73
CA TYR A 454 -25.55 -16.57 -7.44
C TYR A 454 -24.21 -16.56 -6.70
N PHE A 455 -23.16 -16.01 -7.32
CA PHE A 455 -21.87 -15.86 -6.67
C PHE A 455 -21.81 -14.52 -5.94
N HIS A 456 -21.79 -14.54 -4.61
CA HIS A 456 -21.80 -13.33 -3.79
C HIS A 456 -20.40 -12.72 -3.71
N THR A 457 -20.32 -11.42 -3.95
CA THR A 457 -19.11 -10.62 -3.76
C THR A 457 -19.12 -10.00 -2.37
N PHE A 458 -17.94 -9.64 -1.86
CA PHE A 458 -17.81 -8.88 -0.63
C PHE A 458 -17.69 -7.40 -0.97
N SER A 459 -18.31 -6.51 -0.21
CA SER A 459 -18.24 -5.07 -0.47
C SER A 459 -17.80 -4.30 0.78
N ILE A 460 -17.04 -3.24 0.57
CA ILE A 460 -16.66 -2.27 1.61
C ILE A 460 -16.98 -0.87 1.09
N THR A 461 -17.56 -0.01 1.93
CA THR A 461 -17.71 1.42 1.63
C THR A 461 -16.58 2.18 2.31
N GLY A 462 -15.86 3.02 1.57
CA GLY A 462 -14.69 3.70 2.12
C GLY A 462 -13.90 4.56 1.15
N SER A 463 -12.66 4.84 1.52
CA SER A 463 -11.68 5.51 0.68
C SER A 463 -10.48 4.60 0.42
N SER A 464 -10.13 4.39 -0.86
CA SER A 464 -8.90 3.69 -1.21
C SER A 464 -7.68 4.52 -0.86
N VAL A 465 -6.67 3.89 -0.27
CA VAL A 465 -5.41 4.51 0.17
C VAL A 465 -4.19 3.68 -0.22
N PHE A 466 -3.01 4.30 -0.28
CA PHE A 466 -1.75 3.61 -0.55
C PHE A 466 -0.59 4.30 0.15
N MET A 467 0.49 3.56 0.34
CA MET A 467 1.76 4.08 0.83
C MET A 467 2.91 3.41 0.08
N ALA A 468 3.85 4.22 -0.39
CA ALA A 468 5.15 3.77 -0.86
C ALA A 468 6.26 4.46 -0.06
N MET A 469 7.26 3.71 0.42
CA MET A 469 8.35 4.28 1.21
C MET A 469 9.68 3.56 0.99
N ASP A 470 10.79 4.27 1.19
CA ASP A 470 12.11 3.67 1.25
C ASP A 470 12.28 2.92 2.58
N PRO A 471 12.41 1.57 2.58
CA PRO A 471 12.54 0.82 3.82
C PRO A 471 13.92 0.96 4.48
N ASN A 472 14.93 1.51 3.79
CA ASN A 472 16.30 1.57 4.30
C ASN A 472 17.02 2.83 3.78
N PRO A 473 16.67 4.01 4.30
CA PRO A 473 17.22 5.28 3.83
C PRO A 473 18.74 5.35 4.03
N TYR A 474 19.43 5.91 3.03
CA TYR A 474 20.85 6.25 3.15
C TYR A 474 20.98 7.46 4.08
N ASP A 475 21.39 7.21 5.32
CA ASP A 475 21.43 8.22 6.38
C ASP A 475 22.74 8.18 7.18
N PRO A 476 23.85 8.68 6.61
CA PRO A 476 25.15 8.71 7.28
C PRO A 476 25.19 9.58 8.54
N LEU A 477 24.21 10.48 8.72
CA LEU A 477 24.11 11.41 9.85
C LEU A 477 23.09 10.98 10.92
N LEU A 478 22.42 9.83 10.73
CA LEU A 478 21.43 9.29 11.67
C LEU A 478 20.26 10.24 12.01
N GLU A 479 19.82 11.05 11.05
CA GLU A 479 18.64 11.93 11.15
C GLU A 479 17.31 11.16 11.20
N LYS A 480 17.27 9.92 10.70
CA LYS A 480 16.12 9.00 10.64
C LYS A 480 14.95 9.48 9.75
N ASP A 481 15.26 10.25 8.72
CA ASP A 481 14.27 10.73 7.75
C ASP A 481 13.92 9.68 6.70
N THR A 482 12.80 8.99 6.92
CA THR A 482 12.25 8.04 5.93
C THR A 482 11.38 8.76 4.92
N LEU A 483 11.74 8.67 3.63
CA LEU A 483 10.94 9.24 2.54
C LEU A 483 9.78 8.31 2.20
N LYS A 484 8.57 8.86 2.22
CA LYS A 484 7.34 8.15 1.83
C LYS A 484 6.37 9.03 1.06
N THR A 485 5.59 8.42 0.18
CA THR A 485 4.41 9.04 -0.46
C THR A 485 3.15 8.27 -0.11
N GLY A 486 2.05 9.01 0.05
CA GLY A 486 0.78 8.45 0.49
C GLY A 486 0.73 8.12 1.99
N SER A 487 -0.40 7.59 2.42
CA SER A 487 -0.67 7.13 3.79
C SER A 487 -1.62 5.94 3.76
N LEU A 488 -1.53 5.05 4.75
CA LEU A 488 -2.52 3.98 4.96
C LEU A 488 -3.60 4.37 5.98
N THR A 489 -3.45 5.51 6.65
CA THR A 489 -4.36 5.98 7.71
C THR A 489 -5.10 7.26 7.34
N GLU A 490 -4.66 7.92 6.27
CA GLU A 490 -5.22 9.19 5.79
C GLU A 490 -5.41 9.14 4.28
N VAL A 491 -6.43 9.81 3.77
CA VAL A 491 -6.68 9.95 2.32
C VAL A 491 -5.74 11.00 1.74
N LYS A 492 -4.46 10.62 1.64
CA LYS A 492 -3.38 11.48 1.17
C LYS A 492 -2.53 10.71 0.16
N THR A 493 -2.14 11.39 -0.92
CA THR A 493 -1.25 10.85 -1.96
C THR A 493 0.15 11.46 -1.89
N SER A 494 0.30 12.63 -1.27
CA SER A 494 1.52 13.42 -1.31
C SER A 494 2.67 12.86 -0.46
N GLY A 495 3.89 13.12 -0.93
CA GLY A 495 5.13 12.85 -0.22
C GLY A 495 5.31 13.68 1.04
N ASN A 496 6.07 13.17 2.01
CA ASN A 496 6.42 13.89 3.25
C ASN A 496 7.53 14.96 3.07
N TRP A 497 7.90 15.28 1.83
CA TRP A 497 8.91 16.29 1.46
C TRP A 497 8.34 17.45 0.66
N LYS A 498 7.02 17.50 0.49
CA LYS A 498 6.31 18.57 -0.22
C LYS A 498 5.96 19.71 0.72
#